data_AF-A0A926PUL6-F1
#
_entry.id   AF-A0A926PUL6-F1
#
_cell.length_a   1.000
_cell.length_b   1.000
_cell.length_c   1.000
_cell.angle_alpha   90.00
_cell.angle_beta   90.00
_cell.angle_gamma   90.00
#
_symmetry.space_group_name_H-M   'P 1'
#
loop_
_entity.id
_entity.type
_entity.pdbx_description
1 polymer ?
#
loop_
_entity_poly.entity_id
_entity_poly.type
_entity_poly.pdbx_seq_one_letter_code
_entity_poly.pdbx_strand_id
1 'polypeptide(L)'
;MSDSATFEFETILDLQTIACQISNLWKGDGYYADVYTHPGYRSNRFFCTLEYIYGYPNEEEMLRDAVNYLLEIASNQQVYYYRCSDFAPLPDEVQSIVRINLDNLFQTEFSPSLQASIERKYLIRYY
;
A
#
# COMPACT_ATOMS: atom_id res chain seq x y z
N MET A 1 0.62 5.29 -18.60
CA MET A 1 -0.57 5.64 -17.81
C MET A 1 -0.15 5.48 -16.36
N SER A 2 -0.38 6.50 -15.53
CA SER A 2 0.00 6.44 -14.10
C SER A 2 -1.07 5.67 -13.32
N ASP A 3 -0.64 4.81 -12.42
CA ASP A 3 -1.50 4.08 -11.49
C ASP A 3 -0.97 4.26 -10.06
N SER A 4 -1.77 3.88 -9.06
CA SER A 4 -1.36 3.99 -7.66
C SER A 4 -1.82 2.83 -6.78
N ALA A 5 -0.96 2.48 -5.82
CA ALA A 5 -1.22 1.49 -4.79
C ALA A 5 -1.12 2.16 -3.42
N THR A 6 -2.19 2.10 -2.61
CA THR A 6 -2.20 2.70 -1.27
C THR A 6 -2.26 1.61 -0.21
N PHE A 7 -1.44 1.77 0.83
CA PHE A 7 -1.27 0.81 1.90
C PHE A 7 -1.53 1.48 3.25
N GLU A 8 -2.37 0.89 4.09
CA GLU A 8 -2.60 1.33 5.48
C GLU A 8 -1.98 0.34 6.45
N PHE A 9 -1.29 0.87 7.44
CA PHE A 9 -0.67 0.07 8.50
C PHE A 9 -0.58 0.87 9.79
N GLU A 10 -0.44 0.16 10.90
CA GLU A 10 -0.19 0.78 12.20
C GLU A 10 1.26 0.49 12.61
N THR A 11 2.00 1.48 13.10
CA THR A 11 3.39 1.26 13.56
C THR A 11 3.74 2.18 14.72
N ILE A 12 4.86 1.89 15.39
CA ILE A 12 5.46 2.75 16.42
C ILE A 12 6.54 3.68 15.86
N LEU A 13 6.94 3.48 14.60
CA LEU A 13 7.92 4.35 13.94
C LEU A 13 7.31 5.72 13.63
N ASP A 14 8.16 6.73 13.56
CA ASP A 14 7.77 8.07 13.17
C ASP A 14 7.65 8.21 11.64
N LEU A 15 6.86 9.20 11.21
CA LEU A 15 6.57 9.47 9.80
C LEU A 15 7.83 9.64 8.95
N GLN A 16 8.83 10.36 9.47
CA GLN A 16 10.02 10.73 8.72
C GLN A 16 10.89 9.50 8.43
N THR A 17 11.06 8.61 9.41
CA THR A 17 11.76 7.34 9.23
C THR A 17 11.13 6.49 8.12
N ILE A 18 9.80 6.38 8.13
CA ILE A 18 9.04 5.59 7.15
C ILE A 18 9.18 6.20 5.75
N ALA A 19 8.92 7.51 5.63
CA ALA A 19 8.97 8.22 4.36
C ALA A 19 10.37 8.16 3.71
N CYS A 20 11.43 8.27 4.51
CA CYS A 20 12.81 8.15 4.04
C CYS A 20 13.09 6.78 3.42
N GLN A 21 12.72 5.70 4.12
CA GLN A 21 12.98 4.36 3.64
C GLN A 21 12.13 4.01 2.42
N ILE A 22 10.84 4.37 2.42
CA ILE A 22 9.96 4.18 1.25
C ILE A 22 10.50 4.91 0.03
N SER A 23 10.93 6.17 0.16
CA SER A 23 11.53 6.93 -0.95
C SER A 23 12.80 6.26 -1.51
N ASN A 24 13.56 5.54 -0.68
CA ASN A 24 14.75 4.81 -1.13
C ASN A 24 14.40 3.53 -1.91
N LEU A 25 13.30 2.88 -1.54
CA LEU A 25 12.79 1.65 -2.16
C LEU A 25 11.99 1.94 -3.43
N TRP A 26 11.27 3.07 -3.46
CA TRP A 26 10.36 3.47 -4.54
C TRP A 26 10.87 4.69 -5.30
N LYS A 27 11.89 4.48 -6.12
CA LYS A 27 12.60 5.54 -6.87
C LYS A 27 12.69 5.24 -8.36
N GLY A 28 12.58 6.26 -9.19
CA GLY A 28 12.75 6.18 -10.64
C GLY A 28 11.96 7.25 -11.36
N ASP A 29 12.20 7.40 -12.65
CA ASP A 29 11.43 8.34 -13.48
C ASP A 29 9.97 7.88 -13.57
N GLY A 30 9.05 8.73 -13.10
CA GLY A 30 7.62 8.43 -13.06
C GLY A 30 7.16 7.63 -11.84
N TYR A 31 8.03 7.46 -10.84
CA TYR A 31 7.69 6.89 -9.54
C TYR A 31 7.61 7.99 -8.48
N TYR A 32 6.56 7.95 -7.67
CA TYR A 32 6.38 8.84 -6.54
C TYR A 32 5.83 8.05 -5.36
N ALA A 33 6.32 8.35 -4.17
CA ALA A 33 5.80 7.77 -2.94
C ALA A 33 5.45 8.89 -1.95
N ASP A 34 4.33 8.72 -1.28
CA ASP A 34 3.91 9.60 -0.20
C ASP A 34 3.51 8.79 1.03
N VAL A 35 3.85 9.30 2.21
CA VAL A 35 3.47 8.71 3.49
C VAL A 35 2.81 9.78 4.33
N TYR A 36 1.62 9.52 4.82
CA TYR A 36 0.81 10.51 5.53
C TYR A 36 -0.09 9.88 6.60
N THR A 37 -0.66 10.73 7.44
CA THR A 37 -1.68 10.39 8.43
C THR A 37 -2.95 11.19 8.14
N HIS A 38 -4.12 10.65 8.49
CA HIS A 38 -5.39 11.36 8.33
C HIS A 38 -5.93 11.88 9.67
N PRO A 39 -6.38 13.15 9.74
CA PRO A 39 -7.09 13.66 10.90
C PRO A 39 -8.34 12.81 11.17
N GLY A 40 -8.50 12.30 12.40
CA GLY A 40 -9.62 11.44 12.78
C GLY A 40 -9.28 9.95 12.91
N TYR A 41 -8.09 9.53 12.49
CA TYR A 41 -7.56 8.19 12.75
C TYR A 41 -6.62 8.18 13.97
N ARG A 42 -6.35 6.99 14.52
CA ARG A 42 -5.40 6.81 15.64
C ARG A 42 -4.02 7.37 15.24
N SER A 43 -3.31 7.98 16.19
CA SER A 43 -2.01 8.64 15.98
C SER A 43 -0.91 7.77 15.37
N ASN A 44 -1.09 6.45 15.39
CA ASN A 44 -0.10 5.47 14.99
C ASN A 44 -0.47 4.78 13.66
N ARG A 45 -1.49 5.28 12.96
CA ARG A 45 -1.95 4.74 11.69
C ARG A 45 -1.46 5.61 10.55
N PHE A 46 -0.79 4.97 9.60
CA PHE A 46 -0.16 5.59 8.45
C PHE A 46 -0.72 5.04 7.15
N PHE A 47 -0.67 5.88 6.13
CA PHE A 47 -0.98 5.53 4.75
C PHE A 47 0.28 5.74 3.91
N CYS A 48 0.58 4.80 3.02
CA CYS A 48 1.67 4.87 2.07
C CYS A 48 1.09 4.70 0.66
N THR A 49 1.21 5.72 -0.19
CA THR A 49 0.74 5.68 -1.57
C THR A 49 1.94 5.64 -2.50
N LEU A 50 1.96 4.63 -3.38
CA LEU A 50 2.99 4.39 -4.37
C LEU A 50 2.40 4.63 -5.76
N GLU A 51 2.80 5.72 -6.42
CA GLU A 51 2.45 6.03 -7.80
C GLU A 51 3.52 5.49 -8.76
N TYR A 52 3.10 4.96 -9.90
CA TYR A 52 3.99 4.37 -10.89
C TYR A 52 3.40 4.34 -12.30
N ILE A 53 4.27 4.06 -13.27
CA ILE A 53 3.90 3.82 -14.66
C ILE A 53 3.90 2.31 -14.91
N TYR A 54 2.72 1.74 -15.14
CA TYR A 54 2.56 0.30 -15.36
C TYR A 54 3.43 -0.22 -16.50
N GLY A 55 4.13 -1.34 -16.25
CA GLY A 55 4.93 -2.05 -17.24
C GLY A 55 6.37 -1.55 -17.36
N TYR A 56 6.84 -0.76 -16.39
CA TYR A 56 8.26 -0.40 -16.30
C TYR A 56 9.09 -1.60 -15.80
N PRO A 57 10.37 -1.71 -16.21
CA PRO A 57 11.27 -2.72 -15.67
C PRO A 57 11.41 -2.59 -14.14
N ASN A 58 11.44 -3.72 -13.44
CA ASN A 58 11.65 -3.85 -11.98
C ASN A 58 10.52 -3.31 -11.08
N GLU A 59 9.38 -2.89 -11.64
CA GLU A 59 8.20 -2.44 -10.87
C GLU A 59 7.79 -3.47 -9.80
N GLU A 60 7.68 -4.74 -10.19
CA GLU A 60 7.28 -5.82 -9.28
C GLU A 60 8.29 -6.01 -8.14
N GLU A 61 9.59 -5.98 -8.42
CA GLU A 61 10.64 -6.11 -7.40
C GLU A 61 10.59 -4.94 -6.41
N MET A 62 10.49 -3.71 -6.92
CA MET A 62 10.38 -2.53 -6.08
C MET A 62 9.10 -2.53 -5.23
N LEU A 63 7.98 -3.03 -5.78
CA LEU A 63 6.73 -3.11 -5.04
C LEU A 63 6.84 -4.16 -3.93
N ARG A 64 7.49 -5.30 -4.22
CA ARG A 64 7.77 -6.34 -3.22
C ARG A 64 8.61 -5.78 -2.09
N ASP A 65 9.70 -5.09 -2.40
CA ASP A 65 10.59 -4.52 -1.40
C ASP A 65 9.89 -3.48 -0.53
N ALA A 66 9.11 -2.59 -1.15
CA ALA A 66 8.34 -1.58 -0.43
C ALA A 66 7.30 -2.22 0.50
N VAL A 67 6.51 -3.18 0.02
CA VAL A 67 5.46 -3.84 0.83
C VAL A 67 6.06 -4.74 1.91
N ASN A 68 7.17 -5.43 1.63
CA ASN A 68 7.90 -6.20 2.65
C ASN A 68 8.37 -5.29 3.79
N TYR A 69 8.98 -4.15 3.46
CA TYR A 69 9.36 -3.16 4.47
C TYR A 69 8.16 -2.70 5.30
N LEU A 70 7.03 -2.39 4.65
CA LEU A 70 5.80 -2.01 5.38
C LEU A 70 5.31 -3.12 6.31
N LEU A 71 5.34 -4.38 5.87
CA LEU A 71 4.96 -5.53 6.70
C LEU A 71 5.90 -5.75 7.89
N GLU A 72 7.20 -5.54 7.71
CA GLU A 72 8.21 -5.67 8.78
C GLU A 72 7.99 -4.64 9.90
N ILE A 73 7.65 -3.39 9.53
CA ILE A 73 7.43 -2.32 10.50
C ILE A 73 6.00 -2.27 11.04
N ALA A 74 5.06 -2.94 10.38
CA ALA A 74 3.66 -2.93 10.77
C ALA A 74 3.41 -3.74 12.04
N SER A 75 2.59 -3.18 12.91
CA SER A 75 2.05 -3.82 14.10
C SER A 75 1.28 -5.08 13.67
N ASN A 76 1.62 -6.20 14.30
CA ASN A 76 1.08 -7.52 13.97
C ASN A 76 1.43 -8.04 12.56
N GLN A 77 2.40 -7.42 11.87
CA GLN A 77 2.86 -7.78 10.52
C GLN A 77 1.73 -7.76 9.48
N GLN A 78 0.98 -6.66 9.44
CA GLN A 78 -0.23 -6.53 8.65
C GLN A 78 -0.28 -5.20 7.93
N VAL A 79 -0.57 -5.26 6.65
CA VAL A 79 -0.80 -4.10 5.82
C VAL A 79 -2.12 -4.29 5.10
N TYR A 80 -2.93 -3.25 5.07
CA TYR A 80 -4.14 -3.23 4.27
C TYR A 80 -3.88 -2.55 2.94
N TYR A 81 -4.36 -3.14 1.86
CA TYR A 81 -4.15 -2.64 0.51
C TYR A 81 -5.44 -2.07 -0.08
N TYR A 82 -5.29 -0.92 -0.75
CA TYR A 82 -6.31 -0.14 -1.47
C TYR A 82 -5.83 0.22 -2.87
N ARG A 83 -6.79 0.41 -3.78
CA ARG A 83 -6.53 0.94 -5.10
C ARG A 83 -7.11 2.35 -5.26
N CYS A 84 -6.30 3.27 -5.76
CA CYS A 84 -6.66 4.63 -6.15
C CYS A 84 -6.93 5.63 -4.99
N SER A 85 -6.74 6.90 -5.33
CA SER A 85 -6.94 8.14 -4.55
C SER A 85 -8.36 8.35 -4.01
N ASP A 86 -9.31 7.48 -4.36
CA ASP A 86 -10.68 7.47 -3.85
C ASP A 86 -10.74 6.78 -2.48
N PHE A 87 -9.82 7.19 -1.60
CA PHE A 87 -9.91 6.89 -0.17
C PHE A 87 -11.18 7.55 0.37
N ALA A 88 -12.30 6.87 0.24
CA ALA A 88 -13.42 7.07 1.14
C ALA A 88 -12.98 6.41 2.45
N PRO A 89 -12.89 7.15 3.57
CA PRO A 89 -12.78 6.53 4.88
C PRO A 89 -14.04 5.68 5.08
N LEU A 90 -13.99 4.42 4.64
CA LEU A 90 -15.10 3.51 4.80
C LEU A 90 -15.23 3.31 6.31
N PRO A 91 -16.38 3.63 6.92
CA PRO A 91 -16.59 3.32 8.32
C PRO A 91 -16.31 1.83 8.52
N ASP A 92 -15.76 1.45 9.68
CA ASP A 92 -15.37 0.08 10.05
C ASP A 92 -16.52 -0.97 9.91
N GLU A 93 -17.72 -0.54 9.53
CA GLU A 93 -18.89 -1.35 9.28
C GLU A 93 -18.87 -1.99 7.89
N VAL A 94 -18.47 -3.27 7.92
CA VAL A 94 -18.93 -4.34 7.02
C VAL A 94 -18.40 -4.27 5.58
N GLN A 95 -17.10 -4.44 5.43
CA GLN A 95 -16.58 -5.17 4.28
C GLN A 95 -15.85 -6.42 4.75
N SER A 96 -16.18 -7.56 4.14
CA SER A 96 -15.46 -8.81 4.37
C SER A 96 -13.99 -8.59 3.97
N ILE A 97 -13.09 -8.49 4.95
CA ILE A 97 -11.65 -8.37 4.70
C ILE A 97 -11.20 -9.64 3.98
N VAL A 98 -10.74 -9.49 2.75
CA VAL A 98 -10.18 -10.60 1.96
C VAL A 98 -8.69 -10.69 2.27
N ARG A 99 -8.23 -11.87 2.68
CA ARG A 99 -6.82 -12.13 2.96
C ARG A 99 -6.12 -12.56 1.70
N ILE A 100 -5.02 -11.89 1.39
CA ILE A 100 -4.16 -12.19 0.25
C ILE A 100 -2.70 -12.24 0.73
N ASN A 101 -1.81 -12.83 -0.06
CA ASN A 101 -0.37 -12.73 0.14
C ASN A 101 0.23 -11.64 -0.78
N LEU A 102 1.53 -11.38 -0.66
CA LEU A 102 2.22 -10.40 -1.50
C LEU A 102 2.18 -10.75 -3.00
N ASP A 103 2.33 -12.04 -3.33
CA ASP A 103 2.32 -12.52 -4.73
C ASP A 103 0.97 -12.27 -5.41
N ASN A 104 -0.13 -12.24 -4.65
CA ASN A 104 -1.44 -11.96 -5.18
C ASN A 104 -1.51 -10.56 -5.81
N LEU A 105 -0.75 -9.56 -5.35
CA LEU A 105 -0.76 -8.21 -5.94
C LEU A 105 -0.39 -8.16 -7.43
N PHE A 106 0.27 -9.20 -7.95
CA PHE A 106 0.70 -9.29 -9.35
C PHE A 106 -0.28 -10.08 -10.22
N GLN A 107 -1.36 -10.59 -9.64
CA GLN A 107 -2.44 -11.27 -10.38
C GLN A 107 -3.46 -10.24 -10.86
N THR A 108 -4.01 -10.41 -12.07
CA THR A 108 -4.92 -9.44 -12.71
C THR A 108 -6.10 -9.02 -11.83
N GLU A 109 -6.57 -9.90 -10.95
CA GLU A 109 -7.72 -9.66 -10.07
C GLU A 109 -7.42 -8.73 -8.86
N PHE A 110 -6.16 -8.65 -8.43
CA PHE A 110 -5.71 -7.78 -7.34
C PHE A 110 -4.75 -6.69 -7.79
N SER A 111 -4.29 -6.78 -9.04
CA SER A 111 -3.36 -5.83 -9.63
C SER A 111 -3.97 -4.45 -9.64
N PRO A 112 -3.19 -3.40 -9.34
CA PRO A 112 -3.71 -2.05 -9.37
C PRO A 112 -3.98 -1.56 -10.81
N SER A 113 -4.06 -2.38 -11.87
CA SER A 113 -4.28 -1.90 -13.26
C SER A 113 -5.75 -1.51 -13.56
N LEU A 114 -5.94 -0.47 -14.38
CA LEU A 114 -7.20 0.28 -14.74
C LEU A 114 -8.45 -0.51 -15.09
N GLN A 115 -8.39 -1.83 -15.19
CA GLN A 115 -9.55 -2.67 -15.47
C GLN A 115 -10.17 -3.30 -14.21
N ALA A 116 -9.49 -3.31 -13.06
CA ALA A 116 -9.98 -3.95 -11.83
C ALA A 116 -10.65 -2.95 -10.86
N SER A 117 -11.97 -3.02 -10.68
CA SER A 117 -12.65 -2.30 -9.59
C SER A 117 -12.39 -3.04 -8.27
N ILE A 118 -11.54 -2.46 -7.42
CA ILE A 118 -11.35 -2.98 -6.07
C ILE A 118 -12.38 -2.29 -5.17
N GLU A 119 -13.50 -2.97 -4.95
CA GLU A 119 -14.57 -2.51 -4.08
C GLU A 119 -14.27 -2.75 -2.58
N ARG A 120 -13.11 -3.34 -2.24
CA ARG A 120 -12.84 -3.95 -0.93
C ARG A 120 -11.44 -3.72 -0.39
N LYS A 121 -11.33 -3.63 0.94
CA LYS A 121 -10.05 -3.63 1.69
C LYS A 121 -9.44 -5.04 1.69
N TYR A 122 -8.22 -5.18 1.17
CA TYR A 122 -7.45 -6.43 1.25
C TYR A 122 -6.48 -6.41 2.43
N LEU A 123 -6.23 -7.57 3.04
CA LEU A 123 -5.29 -7.73 4.13
C LEU A 123 -4.12 -8.62 3.69
N ILE A 124 -2.91 -8.06 3.75
CA ILE A 124 -1.64 -8.72 3.49
C ILE A 124 -0.96 -9.00 4.83
N ARG A 125 -0.46 -10.22 5.04
CA ARG A 125 0.30 -10.63 6.25
C ARG A 125 1.43 -11.61 5.92
N TYR A 126 2.49 -11.60 6.74
CA TYR A 126 3.42 -12.73 6.81
C TYR A 126 2.72 -13.96 7.42
N TYR A 127 2.95 -15.14 6.84
CA TYR A 127 2.49 -16.43 7.34
C TYR A 127 3.65 -17.19 7.97
#